data_AF-A0A920J952-F1
#
_entry.id   AF-A0A920J952-F1
#
_cell.length_a   1.000
_cell.length_b   1.000
_cell.length_c   1.000
_cell.angle_alpha   90.00
_cell.angle_beta   90.00
_cell.angle_gamma   90.00
#
_symmetry.space_group_name_H-M   'P 1'
#
loop_
_entity.id
_entity.type
_entity.pdbx_description
1 polymer ?
#
loop_
_entity_poly.entity_id
_entity_poly.type
_entity_poly.pdbx_seq_one_letter_code
_entity_poly.pdbx_strand_id
1 'polypeptide(L)'
;MNIVDTRARNTFNFVKRKNIKNIPLFELSFLDHSIDISGYTDVIFQSTPSVEFFNHHKDLIDKNVFAMGPGTQSSLGTKGISSKIPEDPGSEGLKKLIKSSIGSGKFLIVKGQGGLNIISDYLEAEGAEVDTVKELSTSEIFILFRSK
;
A
#
# COMPACT_ATOMS: atom_id res chain seq x y z
N MET A 1 -22.60 -21.37 14.18
CA MET A 1 -21.70 -20.27 14.58
C MET A 1 -21.96 -19.09 13.66
N ASN A 2 -22.31 -17.94 14.21
CA ASN A 2 -22.48 -16.71 13.45
C ASN A 2 -21.16 -15.93 13.49
N ILE A 3 -20.59 -15.61 12.33
CA ILE A 3 -19.35 -14.84 12.25
C ILE A 3 -19.70 -13.42 11.83
N VAL A 4 -19.20 -12.44 12.60
CA VAL A 4 -19.25 -11.03 12.21
C VAL A 4 -17.91 -10.69 11.56
N ASP A 5 -17.94 -10.26 10.30
CA ASP A 5 -16.76 -9.77 9.59
C ASP A 5 -16.76 -8.24 9.63
N THR A 6 -15.72 -7.62 10.19
CA THR A 6 -15.62 -6.16 10.36
C THR A 6 -14.76 -5.47 9.29
N ARG A 7 -14.29 -6.22 8.28
CA ARG A 7 -13.49 -5.67 7.17
C ARG A 7 -14.22 -4.56 6.42
N ALA A 8 -13.43 -3.69 5.81
CA ALA A 8 -13.91 -2.53 5.06
C ALA A 8 -14.95 -2.92 4.02
N ARG A 9 -15.95 -2.06 3.83
CA ARG A 9 -17.07 -2.29 2.92
C ARG A 9 -16.65 -2.57 1.48
N ASN A 10 -15.55 -1.96 1.04
CA ASN A 10 -15.05 -2.01 -0.33
C ASN A 10 -13.79 -2.89 -0.45
N THR A 11 -13.66 -3.93 0.39
CA THR A 11 -12.52 -4.85 0.27
C THR A 11 -12.62 -5.68 -1.01
N PHE A 12 -11.61 -5.57 -1.87
CA PHE A 12 -11.39 -6.50 -2.97
C PHE A 12 -11.34 -7.92 -2.37
N ASN A 13 -12.32 -8.77 -2.72
CA ASN A 13 -12.46 -10.19 -2.32
C ASN A 13 -13.42 -10.57 -1.17
N PHE A 14 -14.41 -9.74 -0.79
CA PHE A 14 -15.46 -10.23 0.12
C PHE A 14 -16.35 -11.29 -0.55
N VAL A 15 -16.16 -12.56 -0.21
CA VAL A 15 -17.03 -13.66 -0.64
C VAL A 15 -18.18 -13.81 0.35
N LYS A 16 -19.40 -13.52 -0.12
CA LYS A 16 -20.62 -13.65 0.68
C LYS A 16 -20.86 -15.10 1.08
N ARG A 17 -20.71 -15.44 2.37
CA ARG A 17 -21.00 -16.77 2.93
C ARG A 17 -22.26 -16.71 3.78
N LYS A 18 -23.12 -17.75 3.70
CA LYS A 18 -24.43 -17.80 4.39
C LYS A 18 -24.37 -17.49 5.90
N ASN A 19 -23.26 -17.81 6.58
CA ASN A 19 -23.10 -17.66 8.03
C ASN A 19 -22.15 -16.50 8.43
N ILE A 20 -21.74 -15.65 7.47
CA ILE A 20 -20.88 -14.48 7.73
C ILE A 20 -21.67 -13.21 7.43
N LYS A 21 -21.87 -12.38 8.45
CA LYS A 21 -22.46 -11.05 8.32
C LYS A 21 -21.33 -10.02 8.35
N ASN A 22 -21.10 -9.33 7.24
CA ASN A 22 -20.18 -8.20 7.22
C ASN A 22 -20.84 -6.95 7.82
N ILE A 23 -20.21 -6.38 8.84
CA ILE A 23 -20.56 -5.11 9.48
C ILE A 23 -19.28 -4.26 9.42
N PRO A 24 -19.04 -3.55 8.31
CA PRO A 24 -17.81 -2.80 8.13
C PRO A 24 -17.71 -1.69 9.18
N LEU A 25 -16.52 -1.54 9.78
CA LEU A 25 -16.25 -0.46 10.74
C LEU A 25 -15.63 0.78 10.09
N PHE A 26 -15.12 0.63 8.87
CA PHE A 26 -14.47 1.69 8.11
C PHE A 26 -14.69 1.51 6.61
N GLU A 27 -14.57 2.61 5.87
CA GLU A 27 -14.56 2.63 4.41
C GLU A 27 -13.19 3.09 3.89
N LEU A 28 -12.90 2.67 2.66
CA LEU A 28 -11.71 3.02 1.92
C LEU A 28 -12.13 3.93 0.76
N SER A 29 -11.59 5.14 0.73
CA SER A 29 -11.81 6.10 -0.36
C SER A 29 -10.53 6.39 -1.12
N PHE A 30 -10.67 6.43 -2.44
CA PHE A 30 -9.62 6.83 -3.38
C PHE A 30 -9.36 8.33 -3.25
N LEU A 31 -8.10 8.73 -3.32
CA LEU A 31 -7.70 10.11 -3.51
C LEU A 31 -7.24 10.25 -4.96
N ASP A 32 -7.94 11.05 -5.76
CA ASP A 32 -7.59 11.25 -7.16
C ASP A 32 -6.35 12.14 -7.24
N HIS A 33 -5.19 11.53 -7.53
CA HIS A 33 -3.92 12.20 -7.62
C HIS A 33 -3.26 11.93 -8.97
N SER A 34 -3.07 12.99 -9.77
CA SER A 34 -2.17 12.94 -10.93
C SER A 34 -0.75 13.18 -10.43
N ILE A 35 0.06 12.11 -10.36
CA ILE A 35 1.50 12.24 -10.09
C ILE A 35 2.28 11.87 -11.33
N ASP A 36 3.17 12.76 -11.75
CA ASP A 36 4.22 12.40 -12.70
C ASP A 36 5.28 11.57 -11.97
N ILE A 37 5.38 10.29 -12.33
CA ILE A 37 6.36 9.38 -11.74
C ILE A 37 7.65 9.25 -12.55
N SER A 38 7.79 9.99 -13.66
CA SER A 38 8.94 9.84 -14.58
C SER A 38 10.29 10.03 -13.88
N GLY A 39 10.39 10.99 -12.97
CA GLY A 39 11.61 11.33 -12.23
C GLY A 39 12.02 10.36 -11.12
N TYR A 40 11.22 9.35 -10.78
CA TYR A 40 11.58 8.36 -9.76
C TYR A 40 12.22 7.13 -10.37
N THR A 41 13.31 6.67 -9.78
CA THR A 41 13.99 5.43 -10.15
C THR A 41 13.46 4.24 -9.37
N ASP A 42 13.02 4.48 -8.13
CA ASP A 42 12.63 3.45 -7.17
C ASP A 42 11.23 3.73 -6.63
N VAL A 43 10.35 2.72 -6.65
CA VAL A 43 8.96 2.84 -6.19
C VAL A 43 8.67 1.77 -5.15
N ILE A 44 8.20 2.19 -3.98
CA ILE A 44 7.96 1.32 -2.83
C ILE A 44 6.47 1.27 -2.51
N PHE A 45 5.89 0.08 -2.55
CA PHE A 45 4.50 -0.17 -2.14
C PHE A 45 4.45 -0.77 -0.73
N GLN A 46 3.77 -0.08 0.18
CA GLN A 46 3.71 -0.51 1.59
C GLN A 46 2.61 -1.54 1.90
N SER A 47 1.65 -1.75 0.99
CA SER A 47 0.48 -2.59 1.24
C SER A 47 -0.23 -3.03 -0.06
N THR A 48 -1.11 -4.03 0.02
CA THR A 48 -1.98 -4.39 -1.11
C THR A 48 -2.89 -3.22 -1.57
N PRO A 49 -3.57 -2.47 -0.68
CA PRO A 49 -4.33 -1.30 -1.11
C PRO A 49 -3.49 -0.25 -1.85
N SER A 50 -2.25 0.05 -1.42
CA SER A 50 -1.42 0.98 -2.19
C SER A 50 -1.16 0.54 -3.63
N VAL A 51 -1.16 -0.77 -3.91
CA VAL A 51 -1.02 -1.29 -5.28
C VAL A 51 -2.32 -1.18 -6.06
N GLU A 52 -3.46 -1.54 -5.44
CA GLU A 52 -4.75 -1.52 -6.12
C GLU A 52 -5.22 -0.10 -6.49
N PHE A 53 -4.87 0.89 -5.67
CA PHE A 53 -5.32 2.26 -5.82
C PHE A 53 -4.39 3.12 -6.68
N PHE A 54 -3.16 2.67 -6.94
CA PHE A 54 -2.20 3.40 -7.76
C PHE A 54 -2.58 3.32 -9.25
N ASN A 55 -2.77 4.46 -9.94
CA ASN A 55 -3.27 4.43 -11.33
C ASN A 55 -2.17 4.35 -12.42
N HIS A 56 -0.90 4.49 -12.03
CA HIS A 56 0.24 4.64 -12.95
C HIS A 56 1.04 3.33 -13.15
N HIS A 57 0.38 2.16 -13.12
CA HIS A 57 1.06 0.85 -13.21
C HIS A 57 1.94 0.68 -14.46
N LYS A 58 1.50 1.23 -15.60
CA LYS A 58 2.24 1.13 -16.88
C LYS A 58 3.57 1.89 -16.85
N ASP A 59 3.65 2.93 -16.02
CA ASP A 59 4.81 3.79 -15.91
C ASP A 59 5.91 3.17 -15.01
N LEU A 60 5.67 1.99 -14.44
CA LEU A 60 6.62 1.26 -13.58
C LEU A 60 7.62 0.38 -14.33
N ILE A 61 7.51 0.23 -15.65
CA ILE A 61 8.22 -0.82 -16.41
C ILE A 61 9.75 -0.73 -16.32
N ASP A 62 10.29 0.49 -16.24
CA ASP A 62 11.73 0.76 -16.16
C ASP A 62 12.18 1.19 -14.75
N LYS A 63 11.35 0.91 -13.73
CA LYS A 63 11.61 1.32 -12.33
C LYS A 63 11.96 0.13 -11.45
N ASN A 64 12.76 0.38 -10.42
CA ASN A 64 12.94 -0.59 -9.34
C ASN A 64 11.69 -0.59 -8.46
N VAL A 65 10.88 -1.64 -8.53
CA VAL A 65 9.68 -1.77 -7.71
C VAL A 65 9.96 -2.65 -6.49
N PHE A 66 9.62 -2.15 -5.31
CA PHE A 66 9.75 -2.86 -4.04
C PHE A 66 8.38 -3.04 -3.38
N ALA A 67 8.16 -4.24 -2.84
CA ALA A 67 6.99 -4.59 -2.07
C ALA A 67 7.37 -4.83 -0.61
N MET A 68 6.56 -4.31 0.32
CA MET A 68 6.75 -4.51 1.77
C MET A 68 6.72 -6.00 2.20
N GLY A 69 6.01 -6.83 1.43
CA GLY A 69 5.92 -8.26 1.71
C GLY A 69 5.12 -9.03 0.64
N PRO A 70 4.92 -10.34 0.86
CA PRO A 70 4.38 -11.26 -0.15
C PRO A 70 2.99 -10.88 -0.67
N GLY A 71 2.10 -10.40 0.19
CA GLY A 71 0.75 -9.97 -0.22
C GLY A 71 0.76 -8.77 -1.17
N THR A 72 1.68 -7.83 -0.95
CA THR A 72 1.87 -6.67 -1.83
C THR A 72 2.50 -7.10 -3.16
N GLN A 73 3.51 -7.97 -3.12
CA GLN A 73 4.15 -8.51 -4.33
C GLN A 73 3.15 -9.31 -5.19
N SER A 74 2.29 -10.11 -4.56
CA SER A 74 1.27 -10.87 -5.29
C SER A 74 0.29 -9.95 -6.03
N SER A 75 -0.11 -8.81 -5.43
CA SER A 75 -0.99 -7.82 -6.06
C SER A 75 -0.30 -7.04 -7.19
N LEU A 76 1.01 -6.81 -7.11
CA LEU A 76 1.79 -6.28 -8.25
C LEU A 76 1.88 -7.31 -9.39
N GLY A 77 2.10 -8.58 -9.04
CA GLY A 77 2.20 -9.69 -9.99
C GLY A 77 0.92 -9.92 -10.78
N THR A 78 -0.27 -9.80 -10.17
CA THR A 78 -1.56 -9.88 -10.90
C THR A 78 -1.74 -8.77 -11.93
N LYS A 79 -1.01 -7.67 -11.79
CA LYS A 79 -0.97 -6.53 -12.73
C LYS A 79 0.21 -6.61 -13.72
N GLY A 80 0.98 -7.70 -13.69
CA GLY A 80 2.13 -7.91 -14.58
C GLY A 80 3.40 -7.15 -14.17
N ILE A 81 3.47 -6.63 -12.95
CA ILE A 81 4.62 -5.87 -12.45
C ILE A 81 5.53 -6.78 -11.62
N SER A 82 6.80 -6.87 -12.03
CA SER A 82 7.83 -7.53 -11.22
C SER A 82 8.25 -6.63 -10.05
N SER A 83 8.46 -7.22 -8.87
CA SER A 83 8.91 -6.47 -7.69
C SER A 83 9.79 -7.28 -6.77
N LYS A 84 10.70 -6.59 -6.08
CA LYS A 84 11.61 -7.16 -5.07
C LYS A 84 10.92 -7.12 -3.70
N ILE A 85 11.11 -8.17 -2.91
CA ILE A 85 10.65 -8.23 -1.51
C ILE A 85 11.84 -8.49 -0.59
N PRO A 86 11.79 -8.00 0.66
CA PRO A 86 12.81 -8.35 1.65
C PRO A 86 12.69 -9.83 2.06
N GLU A 87 13.82 -10.42 2.47
CA GLU A 87 13.84 -11.78 3.03
C GLU A 87 12.95 -11.88 4.28
N ASP A 88 13.05 -10.88 5.17
CA ASP A 88 12.17 -10.69 6.31
C ASP A 88 11.10 -9.62 6.00
N PRO A 89 9.83 -9.98 5.81
CA PRO A 89 8.77 -9.01 5.52
C PRO A 89 8.63 -7.95 6.63
N GLY A 90 8.43 -6.69 6.21
CA GLY A 90 8.29 -5.56 7.12
C GLY A 90 9.38 -4.51 6.96
N SER A 91 9.35 -3.50 7.83
CA SER A 91 10.18 -2.30 7.66
C SER A 91 11.67 -2.59 7.74
N GLU A 92 12.12 -3.41 8.69
CA GLU A 92 13.55 -3.67 8.88
C GLU A 92 14.18 -4.47 7.73
N GLY A 93 13.49 -5.48 7.22
CA GLY A 93 13.98 -6.21 6.05
C GLY A 93 13.99 -5.31 4.81
N LEU A 94 12.96 -4.49 4.62
CA LEU A 94 12.89 -3.57 3.49
C LEU A 94 14.02 -2.54 3.51
N LYS A 95 14.38 -1.99 4.69
CA LYS A 95 15.54 -1.10 4.85
C LYS A 95 16.83 -1.74 4.35
N LYS A 96 17.09 -3.01 4.71
CA LYS A 96 18.27 -3.75 4.25
C LYS A 96 18.29 -3.91 2.72
N LEU A 97 17.13 -4.22 2.14
CA LEU A 97 16.98 -4.43 0.70
C LEU A 97 17.25 -3.16 -0.11
N ILE A 98 16.68 -2.02 0.32
CA ILE A 98 16.75 -0.75 -0.42
C ILE A 98 18.03 0.03 -0.17
N LYS A 99 18.82 -0.34 0.85
CA LYS A 99 20.05 0.38 1.24
C LYS A 99 21.03 0.58 0.09
N SER A 100 21.13 -0.40 -0.81
CA SER A 100 22.00 -0.32 -2.00
C SER A 100 21.55 0.68 -3.06
N SER A 101 20.29 1.13 -3.01
CA SER A 101 19.66 2.01 -4.02
C SER A 101 19.65 3.49 -3.61
N ILE A 102 19.98 3.82 -2.35
CA ILE A 102 19.88 5.17 -1.76
C ILE A 102 20.73 6.21 -2.50
N GLY A 103 21.95 5.85 -2.91
CA GLY A 103 22.93 6.82 -3.43
C GLY A 103 22.73 7.26 -4.88
N SER A 104 21.85 6.62 -5.65
CA SER A 104 21.68 6.90 -7.09
C SER A 104 20.23 7.15 -7.50
N GLY A 105 19.29 7.08 -6.55
CA GLY A 105 17.88 6.97 -6.85
C GLY A 105 17.00 7.99 -6.15
N LYS A 106 15.93 8.38 -6.84
CA LYS A 106 14.81 9.14 -6.28
C LYS A 106 13.66 8.17 -5.97
N PHE A 107 13.19 8.18 -4.73
CA PHE A 107 12.21 7.23 -4.22
C PHE A 107 10.80 7.81 -4.21
N LEU A 108 9.85 7.02 -4.68
CA LEU A 108 8.42 7.26 -4.48
C LEU A 108 7.87 6.19 -3.53
N ILE A 109 7.29 6.60 -2.41
CA ILE A 109 6.59 5.70 -1.49
C ILE A 109 5.08 5.82 -1.71
N VAL A 110 4.46 4.73 -2.14
CA VAL A 110 3.02 4.60 -2.32
C VAL A 110 2.42 3.96 -1.07
N LYS A 111 1.60 4.74 -0.37
CA LYS A 111 1.03 4.37 0.93
C LYS A 111 -0.38 4.91 1.13
N GLY A 112 -1.07 4.43 2.17
CA GLY A 112 -2.29 5.07 2.64
C GLY A 112 -2.02 6.29 3.50
N GLN A 113 -3.02 7.16 3.67
CA GLN A 113 -2.95 8.39 4.47
C GLN A 113 -2.53 8.13 5.93
N GLY A 114 -2.97 7.01 6.51
CA GLY A 114 -2.58 6.54 7.84
C GLY A 114 -1.39 5.57 7.88
N GLY A 115 -0.71 5.34 6.74
CA GLY A 115 0.44 4.45 6.69
C GLY A 115 1.61 5.00 7.51
N LEU A 116 2.49 4.11 7.99
CA LEU A 116 3.66 4.50 8.77
C LEU A 116 4.72 5.19 7.90
N ASN A 117 5.46 6.13 8.48
CA ASN A 117 6.54 6.87 7.80
C ASN A 117 7.93 6.23 7.98
N ILE A 118 8.03 5.07 8.63
CA ILE A 118 9.31 4.43 9.00
C ILE A 118 10.29 4.29 7.81
N ILE A 119 9.78 4.06 6.60
CA ILE A 119 10.60 3.94 5.38
C ILE A 119 11.00 5.30 4.80
N SER A 120 10.10 6.29 4.78
CA SER A 120 10.45 7.65 4.33
C SER A 120 11.47 8.26 5.28
N ASP A 121 11.22 8.17 6.58
CA ASP A 121 12.09 8.74 7.61
C ASP A 121 13.49 8.12 7.55
N TYR A 122 13.57 6.81 7.26
CA TYR A 122 14.83 6.12 7.08
C TYR A 122 15.59 6.59 5.83
N LEU A 123 14.91 6.65 4.68
CA LEU A 123 15.54 7.06 3.43
C LEU A 123 16.01 8.52 3.48
N GLU A 124 15.21 9.42 4.06
CA GLU A 124 15.58 10.81 4.28
C GLU A 124 16.79 10.93 5.21
N ALA A 125 16.83 10.15 6.29
CA ALA A 125 17.97 10.14 7.22
C ALA A 125 19.27 9.64 6.58
N GLU A 126 19.17 8.76 5.58
CA GLU A 126 20.31 8.28 4.78
C GLU A 126 20.63 9.22 3.59
N GLY A 127 19.90 10.32 3.43
CA GLY A 127 20.15 11.36 2.43
C GLY A 127 19.53 11.11 1.05
N ALA A 128 18.59 10.17 0.90
CA ALA A 128 17.86 9.98 -0.35
C ALA A 128 16.81 11.07 -0.59
N GLU A 129 16.53 11.34 -1.86
CA GLU A 129 15.36 12.10 -2.27
C GLU A 129 14.12 11.20 -2.24
N VAL A 130 13.12 11.59 -1.44
CA VAL A 130 11.93 10.77 -1.19
C VAL A 130 10.68 11.63 -1.30
N ASP A 131 9.72 11.16 -2.09
CA ASP A 131 8.36 11.69 -2.10
C ASP A 131 7.37 10.61 -1.65
N THR A 132 6.27 11.04 -1.04
CA THR A 132 5.20 10.12 -0.60
C THR A 132 3.89 10.47 -1.30
N VAL A 133 3.22 9.45 -1.84
CA VAL A 133 1.85 9.56 -2.33
C VAL A 133 0.90 8.82 -1.42
N LYS A 134 -0.21 9.49 -1.10
CA LYS A 134 -1.28 8.98 -0.26
C LYS A 134 -2.45 8.64 -1.18
N GLU A 135 -2.58 7.36 -1.54
CA GLU A 135 -3.61 6.90 -2.49
C GLU A 135 -4.95 6.55 -1.82
N LEU A 136 -4.96 6.52 -0.48
CA LEU A 136 -6.05 5.95 0.31
C LEU A 136 -6.32 6.78 1.55
N SER A 137 -7.58 7.13 1.78
CA SER A 137 -8.05 7.61 3.08
C SER A 137 -8.97 6.57 3.75
N THR A 138 -8.88 6.47 5.07
CA THR A 138 -9.73 5.60 5.89
C THR A 138 -10.68 6.48 6.68
N SER A 139 -11.99 6.25 6.54
CA SER A 139 -13.02 6.93 7.33
C SER A 139 -13.80 5.94 8.19
N GLU A 140 -13.98 6.25 9.47
CA GLU A 140 -14.78 5.43 10.39
C GLU A 140 -16.28 5.50 10.06
N ILE A 141 -16.97 4.36 10.15
CA ILE A 141 -18.43 4.31 10.07
C ILE A 141 -18.98 4.36 11.50
N PHE A 142 -19.59 5.48 11.90
CA PHE A 142 -20.35 5.54 13.15
C PHE A 142 -21.64 4.74 13.02
N ILE A 143 -21.67 3.55 13.60
CA ILE A 143 -22.90 2.75 13.73
C ILE A 143 -23.66 3.24 14.96
N LEU A 144 -24.65 4.12 14.76
CA LEU A 144 -25.62 4.44 15.80
C LEU A 144 -26.50 3.20 16.07
N PHE A 145 -26.18 2.45 17.13
CA PHE A 145 -27.10 1.48 17.67
C PHE A 145 -28.27 2.21 18.33
N ARG A 146 -29.37 2.40 17.59
CA ARG A 146 -30.66 2.71 18.22
C ARG A 146 -31.27 1.41 18.71
N SER A 147 -31.15 1.16 20.03
CA SER A 147 -32.00 0.18 20.70
C SER A 147 -33.45 0.63 20.57
N LYS A 148 -34.31 -0.24 20.04
CA LYS A 148 -35.76 -0.16 20.17
C LYS A 148 -36.18 -0.85 21.45
#